data_AF-A0A508X1E8-F1
#
_entry.id   AF-A0A508X1E8-F1
#
_cell.length_a   1.000
_cell.length_b   1.000
_cell.length_c   1.000
_cell.angle_alpha   90.00
_cell.angle_beta   90.00
_cell.angle_gamma   90.00
#
_symmetry.space_group_name_H-M   'P 1'
#
loop_
_entity.id
_entity.type
_entity.pdbx_description
1 polymer ?
#
loop_
_entity_poly.entity_id
_entity_poly.type
_entity_poly.pdbx_seq_one_letter_code
_entity_poly.pdbx_strand_id
1 'polypeptide(L)'
;MAIGSIQAMKAAGIDMSKVVVGGIDATPDGLAAIAAGDLDVTVFQNAIAQGAAAMDAAVALARDQKTERQIWVPFELVTPENMKDYAAANQ
;
A
#
# COMPACT_ATOMS: atom_id res chain seq x y z
N MET A 1 4.37 6.44 4.53
CA MET A 1 5.11 6.94 5.72
C MET A 1 6.21 6.00 6.25
N ALA A 2 6.26 4.72 5.87
CA ALA A 2 7.25 3.78 6.41
C ALA A 2 8.71 4.13 6.07
N ILE A 3 8.98 4.56 4.83
CA ILE A 3 10.35 4.87 4.37
C ILE A 3 11.02 5.96 5.22
N GLY A 4 10.33 7.05 5.52
CA GLY A 4 10.88 8.12 6.39
C GLY A 4 11.15 7.63 7.81
N SER A 5 10.33 6.71 8.32
CA SER A 5 10.53 6.11 9.64
C SER A 5 11.76 5.20 9.66
N ILE A 6 11.94 4.37 8.63
CA ILE A 6 13.14 3.53 8.43
C ILE A 6 14.40 4.40 8.40
N GLN A 7 14.38 5.49 7.63
CA GLN A 7 15.52 6.42 7.55
C GLN A 7 15.85 7.03 8.91
N ALA A 8 14.83 7.46 9.68
CA ALA A 8 15.03 8.00 11.02
C ALA A 8 15.57 6.95 12.01
N MET A 9 15.06 5.72 11.97
CA MET A 9 15.54 4.62 12.83
C MET A 9 17.00 4.28 12.54
N LYS A 10 17.37 4.17 11.27
CA LYS A 10 18.77 3.96 10.86
C LYS A 10 19.68 5.10 11.29
N ALA A 11 19.25 6.35 11.11
CA ALA A 11 20.00 7.52 11.55
C ALA A 11 20.20 7.56 13.07
N ALA A 12 19.25 7.02 13.84
CA ALA A 12 19.35 6.86 15.29
C ALA A 12 20.17 5.63 15.73
N GLY A 13 20.72 4.85 14.80
CA GLY A 13 21.49 3.63 15.11
C GLY A 13 20.64 2.48 15.64
N ILE A 14 19.33 2.47 15.36
CA ILE A 14 18.45 1.37 15.74
C ILE A 14 18.74 0.16 14.86
N ASP A 15 18.90 -0.99 15.51
CA ASP A 15 19.06 -2.28 14.86
C ASP A 15 17.73 -2.72 14.26
N MET A 16 17.64 -2.69 12.93
CA MET A 16 16.43 -3.03 12.18
C MET A 16 15.99 -4.48 12.40
N SER A 17 16.90 -5.40 12.78
CA SER A 17 16.53 -6.79 13.10
C SER A 17 15.75 -6.95 14.39
N LYS A 18 15.67 -5.89 15.21
CA LYS A 18 14.98 -5.89 16.52
C LYS A 18 13.63 -5.17 16.49
N VAL A 19 13.25 -4.62 15.35
CA VAL A 19 12.00 -3.85 15.19
C VAL A 19 11.23 -4.39 13.99
N VAL A 20 9.90 -4.36 14.09
CA VAL A 20 9.03 -4.70 12.96
C VAL A 20 8.48 -3.41 12.39
N VAL A 21 8.63 -3.21 11.09
CA VAL A 21 8.17 -2.06 10.35
C VAL A 21 7.10 -2.48 9.36
N GLY A 22 5.90 -1.90 9.53
CA GLY A 22 4.80 -2.03 8.58
C GLY A 22 4.61 -0.77 7.75
N GLY A 23 4.34 -0.96 6.47
CA GLY A 23 4.02 0.10 5.51
C GLY A 23 2.65 -0.04 4.90
N ILE A 24 2.31 0.95 4.08
CA ILE A 24 1.14 0.95 3.21
C ILE A 24 1.61 1.39 1.82
N ASP A 25 0.75 1.17 0.84
CA ASP A 25 0.87 1.52 -0.58
C ASP A 25 1.57 0.48 -1.44
N ALA A 26 2.53 -0.29 -0.91
CA ALA A 26 3.39 -1.16 -1.72
C ALA A 26 4.14 -0.44 -2.86
N THR A 27 4.53 0.82 -2.65
CA THR A 27 5.26 1.63 -3.66
C THR A 27 6.57 0.97 -4.08
N PRO A 28 7.16 1.35 -5.23
CA PRO A 28 8.49 0.85 -5.63
C PRO A 28 9.55 0.99 -4.54
N ASP A 29 9.57 2.11 -3.82
CA ASP A 29 10.47 2.32 -2.67
C ASP A 29 10.16 1.38 -1.50
N GLY A 30 8.87 1.13 -1.24
CA GLY A 30 8.42 0.14 -0.25
C GLY A 30 8.89 -1.27 -0.60
N LEU A 31 8.71 -1.69 -1.85
CA LEU A 31 9.17 -2.98 -2.34
C LEU A 31 10.70 -3.09 -2.28
N ALA A 32 11.44 -2.04 -2.63
CA ALA A 32 12.89 -1.99 -2.49
C ALA A 32 13.33 -2.10 -1.02
N ALA A 33 12.62 -1.46 -0.10
CA ALA A 33 12.89 -1.57 1.34
C ALA A 33 12.60 -2.98 1.90
N ILE A 34 11.58 -3.67 1.38
CA ILE A 34 11.34 -5.11 1.70
C ILE A 34 12.50 -5.96 1.20
N ALA A 35 12.94 -5.75 -0.04
CA ALA A 35 14.09 -6.49 -0.58
C ALA A 35 15.39 -6.23 0.18
N ALA A 36 15.56 -5.04 0.76
CA ALA A 36 16.69 -4.68 1.60
C ALA A 36 16.61 -5.24 3.04
N GLY A 37 15.45 -5.79 3.45
CA GLY A 37 15.20 -6.25 4.82
C GLY A 37 14.94 -5.12 5.82
N ASP A 38 14.63 -3.92 5.33
CA ASP A 38 14.36 -2.73 6.16
C ASP A 38 12.88 -2.53 6.46
N LEU A 39 12.02 -3.10 5.61
CA LEU A 39 10.56 -3.09 5.74
C LEU A 39 10.08 -4.54 5.79
N ASP A 40 9.31 -4.91 6.81
CA ASP A 40 8.88 -6.30 6.97
C ASP A 40 7.63 -6.61 6.14
N VAL A 41 6.70 -5.66 6.10
CA VAL A 41 5.43 -5.79 5.37
C VAL A 41 4.96 -4.45 4.84
N THR A 42 4.17 -4.50 3.77
CA THR A 42 3.39 -3.34 3.31
C THR A 42 2.00 -3.80 2.89
N VAL A 43 1.03 -2.91 2.92
CA VAL A 43 -0.33 -3.21 2.46
C VAL A 43 -0.59 -2.50 1.15
N PHE A 44 -0.80 -3.27 0.08
CA PHE A 44 -1.18 -2.75 -1.21
C PHE A 44 -2.63 -2.24 -1.16
N GLN A 45 -2.81 -1.06 -1.74
CA GLN A 45 -4.10 -0.40 -1.90
C GLN A 45 -4.33 -0.21 -3.39
N ASN A 46 -5.34 -0.85 -3.97
CA ASN A 46 -5.59 -0.73 -5.41
C ASN A 46 -6.19 0.65 -5.77
N ALA A 47 -5.33 1.64 -6.00
CA ALA A 47 -5.73 3.02 -6.29
C ALA A 47 -6.54 3.12 -7.59
N ILE A 48 -6.24 2.30 -8.61
CA ILE A 48 -6.97 2.26 -9.87
C ILE A 48 -8.41 1.81 -9.63
N ALA A 49 -8.60 0.70 -8.91
CA ALA A 49 -9.93 0.18 -8.58
C ALA A 49 -10.72 1.15 -7.68
N GLN A 50 -10.05 1.83 -6.73
CA GLN A 50 -10.67 2.86 -5.91
C GLN A 50 -11.14 4.05 -6.76
N GLY A 51 -10.31 4.52 -7.69
CA GLY A 51 -10.67 5.60 -8.62
C GLY A 51 -11.82 5.23 -9.55
N ALA A 52 -11.80 4.00 -10.11
CA ALA A 52 -12.88 3.49 -10.93
C ALA A 52 -14.21 3.40 -10.15
N ALA A 53 -14.18 2.79 -8.97
CA ALA A 53 -15.35 2.69 -8.10
C ALA A 53 -15.92 4.08 -7.70
N ALA A 54 -15.05 5.06 -7.44
CA ALA A 54 -15.46 6.42 -7.15
C ALA A 54 -16.15 7.09 -8.35
N MET A 55 -15.61 6.91 -9.57
CA MET A 55 -16.22 7.44 -10.79
C MET A 55 -17.55 6.78 -11.11
N ASP A 56 -17.65 5.46 -10.97
CA ASP A 56 -18.89 4.71 -11.18
C ASP A 56 -19.98 5.19 -10.21
N ALA A 57 -19.62 5.38 -8.93
CA ALA A 57 -20.53 5.92 -7.93
C ALA A 57 -20.98 7.35 -8.26
N ALA A 58 -20.07 8.22 -8.69
CA ALA A 58 -20.39 9.59 -9.06
C ALA A 58 -21.35 9.64 -10.27
N VAL A 59 -21.13 8.81 -11.28
CA VAL A 59 -22.00 8.71 -12.47
C VAL A 59 -23.38 8.18 -12.11
N ALA A 60 -23.46 7.16 -11.25
CA ALA A 60 -24.73 6.61 -10.77
C ALA A 60 -25.53 7.65 -9.98
N LEU A 61 -24.90 8.37 -9.05
CA LEU A 61 -25.53 9.44 -8.28
C LEU A 61 -26.00 10.59 -9.18
N ALA A 62 -25.22 10.98 -10.19
CA ALA A 62 -25.61 11.99 -11.16
C ALA A 62 -26.83 11.60 -12.03
N ARG A 63 -27.18 10.31 -12.05
CA ARG A 63 -28.35 9.74 -12.73
C ARG A 63 -29.49 9.38 -11.76
N ASP A 64 -29.46 9.92 -10.54
CA ASP A 64 -30.42 9.61 -9.46
C ASP A 64 -30.50 8.11 -9.11
N GLN A 65 -29.45 7.34 -9.41
CA GLN A 65 -29.36 5.93 -9.04
C GLN A 65 -28.81 5.78 -7.62
N LYS A 66 -29.24 4.71 -6.94
CA LYS A 66 -28.71 4.37 -5.61
C LYS A 66 -27.32 3.77 -5.74
N THR A 67 -26.44 4.14 -4.82
CA THR A 67 -25.11 3.55 -4.65
C THR A 67 -24.93 3.09 -3.21
N GLU A 68 -23.96 2.22 -2.99
CA GLU A 68 -23.53 1.89 -1.62
C GLU A 68 -22.89 3.11 -0.96
N ARG A 69 -23.17 3.30 0.33
CA ARG A 69 -22.56 4.40 1.10
C ARG A 69 -21.06 4.22 1.29
N GLN A 70 -20.60 2.97 1.33
CA GLN A 70 -19.18 2.61 1.48
C GLN A 70 -18.87 1.52 0.47
N ILE A 71 -18.03 1.85 -0.52
CA ILE A 71 -17.56 0.88 -1.50
C ILE A 71 -16.21 0.37 -1.03
N TRP A 72 -16.13 -0.93 -0.74
CA TRP A 72 -14.92 -1.55 -0.21
C TRP A 72 -14.04 -2.10 -1.33
N VAL A 73 -12.84 -1.53 -1.51
CA VAL A 73 -11.80 -2.09 -2.36
C VAL A 73 -10.83 -2.89 -1.49
N PRO A 74 -10.58 -4.18 -1.78
CA PRO A 74 -9.71 -5.02 -0.95
C PRO A 74 -8.30 -4.45 -0.77
N PHE A 75 -7.80 -4.59 0.45
CA PHE A 75 -6.40 -4.38 0.79
C PHE A 75 -5.67 -5.70 0.75
N GLU A 76 -4.46 -5.71 0.22
CA GLU A 76 -3.68 -6.93 0.03
C GLU A 76 -2.38 -6.84 0.82
N LEU A 77 -2.12 -7.84 1.65
CA LEU A 77 -0.88 -7.91 2.41
C LEU A 77 0.27 -8.28 1.48
N VAL A 78 1.33 -7.49 1.52
CA VAL A 78 2.55 -7.69 0.76
C VAL A 78 3.70 -7.99 1.71
N THR A 79 4.38 -9.09 1.45
CA THR A 79 5.47 -9.67 2.24
C THR A 79 6.64 -10.04 1.30
N PRO A 80 7.82 -10.42 1.82
CA PRO A 80 8.93 -10.88 0.98
C PRO A 80 8.56 -12.03 0.03
N GLU A 81 7.58 -12.85 0.40
CA GLU A 81 7.15 -14.02 -0.37
C GLU A 81 6.35 -13.65 -1.63
N ASN A 82 5.57 -12.57 -1.60
CA ASN A 82 4.68 -12.17 -2.70
C ASN A 82 4.99 -10.79 -3.31
N MET A 83 5.98 -10.06 -2.80
CA MET A 83 6.30 -8.69 -3.25
C MET A 83 6.57 -8.55 -4.75
N LYS A 84 6.97 -9.63 -5.43
CA LYS A 84 7.23 -9.65 -6.87
C LYS A 84 5.96 -9.47 -7.69
N ASP A 85 4.82 -9.91 -7.16
CA ASP A 85 3.53 -9.80 -7.85
C ASP A 85 3.05 -8.34 -7.90
N TYR A 86 3.56 -7.49 -7.01
CA TYR A 86 3.19 -6.08 -6.89
C TYR A 86 4.16 -5.11 -7.58
N ALA A 87 5.29 -5.60 -8.11
CA ALA A 87 6.28 -4.77 -8.79
C ALA A 87 5.78 -4.16 -10.12
N ALA A 88 4.81 -4.83 -10.77
CA ALA A 88 4.13 -4.33 -11.97
C ALA A 88 2.75 -3.71 -11.68
N ALA A 89 2.11 -4.13 -10.58
CA ALA A 89 0.75 -3.70 -10.22
C ALA A 89 0.67 -2.26 -9.69
N ASN A 90 1.82 -1.65 -9.35
CA ASN A 90 1.87 -0.39 -8.62
C ASN A 90 2.84 0.64 -9.25
N GLN A 91 2.85 0.69 -10.58
CA GLN A 91 3.48 1.73 -11.40
C GLN A 91 2.44 2.75 -11.84
#